data_AF-W7FNQ3-F1
#
_entry.id   AF-W7FNQ3-F1
#
_cell.length_a   1.000
_cell.length_b   1.000
_cell.length_c   1.000
_cell.angle_alpha   90.00
_cell.angle_beta   90.00
_cell.angle_gamma   90.00
#
_symmetry.space_group_name_H-M   'P 1'
#
loop_
_entity.id
_entity.type
_entity.pdbx_description
1 polymer ?
#
loop_
_entity_poly.entity_id
_entity_poly.type
_entity_poly.pdbx_seq_one_letter_code
_entity_poly.pdbx_strand_id
1 'polypeptide(L)'
;MLSIYKRICCNNALRSICIINKFVICVSFGNIIKIINVRNINILADFVVSSSSHIYGFCYKKENNKKYGILIAHGVHKIYIYKLYINLTNEKCLLKLLKKYCTNKWILKTTFFLKKEDDMLFSNPMSSTYERHKNEKTHNIDKINNIENKDLQKIKNILIISLSNGSILLLDIYKGISSLKYKFIGIHLLYSSDIFIKHQKKCYNIYVVGGTPFNKILLWSFKINKKDITKYWCAQTNKNNNINNNKIIIPIKHFEELCGHRGIIFKVKFFKSTKYICSVSDDREGRVWYRMKNEEYIKKTNKRILEKKKKYISNE
;
A
#
# COMPACT_ATOMS: atom_id res chain seq x y z
N MET A 1 -36.60 20.73 -7.13
CA MET A 1 -35.62 20.22 -6.15
C MET A 1 -34.39 19.71 -6.90
N LEU A 2 -33.48 20.61 -7.30
CA LEU A 2 -32.24 20.22 -7.97
C LEU A 2 -31.39 19.40 -7.01
N SER A 3 -31.06 18.16 -7.37
CA SER A 3 -30.32 17.28 -6.48
C SER A 3 -28.98 17.91 -6.11
N ILE A 4 -28.74 18.08 -4.80
CA ILE A 4 -27.46 18.52 -4.21
C ILE A 4 -26.30 17.59 -4.67
N TYR A 5 -26.64 16.39 -5.15
CA TYR A 5 -25.71 15.38 -5.63
C TYR A 5 -25.63 15.36 -7.16
N LYS A 6 -24.41 15.46 -7.69
CA LYS A 6 -24.10 15.22 -9.11
C LYS A 6 -23.87 13.72 -9.32
N ARG A 7 -24.67 13.09 -10.17
CA ARG A 7 -24.57 11.66 -10.51
C ARG A 7 -23.74 11.47 -11.79
N ILE A 8 -22.81 10.52 -11.78
CA ILE A 8 -22.08 10.08 -12.97
C ILE A 8 -22.64 8.71 -13.37
N CYS A 9 -23.43 8.68 -14.43
CA CYS A 9 -23.95 7.44 -15.02
C CYS A 9 -22.98 6.92 -16.08
N CYS A 10 -22.80 5.61 -16.16
CA CYS A 10 -21.84 4.97 -17.04
C CYS A 10 -22.38 3.60 -17.50
N ASN A 11 -22.19 3.28 -18.79
CA ASN A 11 -22.72 2.05 -19.39
C ASN A 11 -21.91 0.81 -18.98
N ASN A 12 -20.68 1.00 -18.49
CA ASN A 12 -19.82 -0.05 -17.99
C ASN A 12 -19.66 0.04 -16.48
N ALA A 13 -19.56 -1.11 -15.81
CA ALA A 13 -19.38 -1.17 -14.36
C ALA A 13 -18.12 -0.41 -13.92
N LEU A 14 -18.31 0.49 -12.94
CA LEU A 14 -17.23 1.15 -12.23
C LEU A 14 -16.49 0.12 -11.36
N ARG A 15 -15.25 -0.23 -11.72
CA ARG A 15 -14.49 -1.27 -10.99
C ARG A 15 -13.63 -0.71 -9.88
N SER A 16 -13.05 0.47 -10.08
CA SER A 16 -12.20 1.10 -9.08
C SER A 16 -12.22 2.62 -9.18
N ILE A 17 -11.95 3.25 -8.04
CA ILE A 17 -11.89 4.70 -7.88
C ILE A 17 -10.67 5.07 -7.04
N CYS A 18 -10.03 6.19 -7.38
CA CYS A 18 -8.97 6.79 -6.60
C CYS A 18 -9.15 8.31 -6.59
N ILE A 19 -9.10 8.88 -5.39
CA ILE A 19 -9.16 10.33 -5.18
C ILE A 19 -7.76 10.89 -5.44
N ILE A 20 -7.62 11.77 -6.44
CA ILE A 20 -6.35 12.44 -6.76
C ILE A 20 -6.21 13.70 -5.90
N ASN A 21 -7.27 14.51 -5.84
CA ASN A 21 -7.37 15.68 -4.98
C ASN A 21 -8.85 15.94 -4.65
N LYS A 22 -9.16 17.08 -4.01
CA LYS A 22 -10.52 17.46 -3.58
C LYS A 22 -11.55 17.44 -4.72
N PHE A 23 -11.14 17.73 -5.95
CA PHE A 23 -12.04 17.91 -7.09
C PHE A 23 -11.79 16.93 -8.24
N VAL A 24 -10.69 16.17 -8.22
CA VAL A 24 -10.33 15.26 -9.32
C VAL A 24 -10.27 13.83 -8.82
N ILE A 25 -10.98 12.96 -9.51
CA ILE A 25 -10.99 11.52 -9.28
C ILE A 25 -10.48 10.79 -10.51
N CYS A 26 -9.86 9.63 -10.28
CA CYS A 26 -9.51 8.66 -11.30
C CYS A 26 -10.44 7.46 -11.13
N VAL A 27 -11.07 7.04 -12.22
CA VAL A 27 -12.04 5.94 -12.24
C VAL A 27 -11.69 4.94 -13.34
N SER A 28 -12.04 3.67 -13.12
CA SER A 28 -11.92 2.63 -14.13
C SER A 28 -13.28 2.17 -14.64
N PHE A 29 -13.44 2.21 -15.96
CA PHE A 29 -14.54 1.61 -16.69
C PHE A 29 -13.98 0.45 -17.50
N GLY A 30 -14.06 -0.76 -16.94
CA GLY A 30 -13.40 -1.91 -17.54
C GLY A 30 -11.88 -1.72 -17.64
N ASN A 31 -11.35 -1.64 -18.86
CA ASN A 31 -9.94 -1.44 -19.20
C ASN A 31 -9.55 0.03 -19.48
N ILE A 32 -10.49 0.95 -19.29
CA ILE A 32 -10.32 2.38 -19.55
C ILE A 32 -10.12 3.13 -18.23
N ILE A 33 -9.16 4.05 -18.20
CA ILE A 33 -8.98 5.04 -17.12
C ILE A 33 -9.61 6.34 -17.57
N LYS A 34 -10.53 6.88 -16.75
CA LYS A 34 -11.01 8.27 -16.90
C LYS A 34 -10.61 9.10 -15.71
N ILE A 35 -10.24 10.35 -15.99
CA ILE A 35 -9.92 11.35 -14.97
C ILE A 35 -10.99 12.41 -15.06
N ILE A 36 -11.74 12.56 -13.97
CA ILE A 36 -12.97 13.36 -13.95
C ILE A 36 -12.81 14.45 -12.91
N ASN A 37 -13.13 15.68 -13.30
CA ASN A 37 -13.33 16.78 -12.37
C ASN A 37 -14.76 16.71 -11.83
N VAL A 38 -14.94 16.40 -10.55
CA VAL A 38 -16.26 16.21 -9.95
C VAL A 38 -17.03 17.52 -9.77
N ARG A 39 -16.37 18.68 -9.85
CA ARG A 39 -17.03 19.98 -9.71
C ARG A 39 -17.91 20.28 -10.93
N ASN A 40 -17.41 20.03 -12.13
CA ASN A 40 -18.11 20.27 -13.40
C ASN A 40 -18.50 18.98 -14.15
N ILE A 41 -18.06 17.81 -13.69
CA ILE A 41 -18.24 16.50 -14.33
C ILE A 41 -17.43 16.37 -15.65
N ASN A 42 -16.54 17.31 -15.94
CA ASN A 42 -15.72 17.25 -17.15
C ASN A 42 -14.75 16.07 -17.08
N ILE A 43 -14.68 15.32 -18.17
CA ILE A 43 -13.68 14.28 -18.39
C ILE A 43 -12.40 14.99 -18.84
N LEU A 44 -11.44 15.12 -17.94
CA LEU A 44 -10.13 15.75 -18.21
C LEU A 44 -9.24 14.86 -19.07
N ALA A 45 -9.46 13.54 -19.01
CA ALA A 45 -8.66 12.55 -19.71
C ALA A 45 -9.41 11.22 -19.82
N ASP A 46 -9.21 10.53 -20.94
CA ASP A 46 -9.76 9.21 -21.22
C ASP A 46 -8.68 8.36 -21.92
N PHE A 47 -8.30 7.23 -21.31
CA PHE A 47 -7.19 6.41 -21.76
C PHE A 47 -7.51 4.91 -21.72
N VAL A 48 -7.35 4.23 -22.86
CA VAL A 48 -7.38 2.78 -22.92
C VAL A 48 -6.04 2.22 -22.42
N VAL A 49 -6.06 1.44 -21.35
CA VAL A 49 -4.83 0.96 -20.69
C VAL A 49 -4.39 -0.43 -21.15
N SER A 50 -5.35 -1.31 -21.40
CA SER A 50 -5.10 -2.71 -21.69
C SER A 50 -6.09 -3.22 -22.70
N SER A 51 -5.66 -4.01 -23.66
CA SER A 51 -6.56 -4.70 -24.60
C SER A 51 -7.24 -5.92 -23.96
N SER A 52 -6.71 -6.46 -22.86
CA SER A 52 -7.08 -7.81 -22.37
C SER A 52 -7.44 -7.91 -20.90
N SER A 53 -7.36 -6.82 -20.12
CA SER A 53 -7.64 -6.89 -18.69
C SER A 53 -8.28 -5.62 -18.17
N HIS A 54 -9.34 -5.77 -17.40
CA HIS A 54 -9.90 -4.67 -16.64
C HIS A 54 -8.95 -4.18 -15.54
N ILE A 55 -9.17 -2.93 -15.11
CA ILE A 55 -8.46 -2.28 -14.02
C ILE A 55 -9.29 -2.41 -12.75
N TYR A 56 -8.71 -3.09 -11.77
CA TYR A 56 -9.37 -3.44 -10.50
C TYR A 56 -8.93 -2.56 -9.34
N GLY A 57 -7.84 -1.82 -9.48
CA GLY A 57 -7.44 -0.90 -8.44
C GLY A 57 -6.42 0.15 -8.87
N PHE A 58 -6.38 1.20 -8.07
CA PHE A 58 -5.54 2.36 -8.25
C PHE A 58 -4.79 2.71 -6.97
N CYS A 59 -3.65 3.36 -7.14
CA CYS A 59 -2.95 4.07 -6.09
C CYS A 59 -2.30 5.31 -6.68
N TYR A 60 -2.50 6.48 -6.06
CA TYR A 60 -1.93 7.74 -6.55
C TYR A 60 -1.07 8.39 -5.47
N LYS A 61 0.08 8.94 -5.88
CA LYS A 61 0.94 9.79 -5.05
C LYS A 61 1.32 11.04 -5.84
N LYS A 62 1.04 12.22 -5.30
CA LYS A 62 1.55 13.49 -5.85
C LYS A 62 3.03 13.61 -5.48
N GLU A 63 3.88 13.91 -6.46
CA GLU A 63 5.29 14.17 -6.19
C GLU A 63 5.46 15.62 -5.71
N ASN A 64 6.08 15.81 -4.55
CA ASN A 64 6.48 17.13 -4.08
C ASN A 64 7.44 17.77 -5.11
N ASN A 65 7.26 19.06 -5.36
CA ASN A 65 8.08 19.89 -6.25
C ASN A 65 8.03 19.49 -7.74
N LYS A 66 7.08 18.64 -8.16
CA LYS A 66 6.89 18.28 -9.57
C LYS A 66 5.48 18.60 -10.03
N LYS A 67 5.36 18.91 -11.33
CA LYS A 67 4.06 19.14 -12.00
C LYS A 67 3.25 17.86 -12.23
N TYR A 68 3.79 16.69 -11.90
CA TYR A 68 3.14 15.39 -12.05
C TYR A 68 3.06 14.62 -10.74
N GLY A 69 2.12 13.68 -10.66
CA GLY A 69 2.13 12.59 -9.67
C GLY A 69 2.38 11.24 -10.33
N ILE A 70 2.60 10.22 -9.53
CA ILE A 70 2.65 8.83 -9.99
C ILE A 70 1.29 8.18 -9.75
N LEU A 71 0.66 7.70 -10.83
CA LEU A 71 -0.55 6.90 -10.78
C LEU A 71 -0.19 5.43 -11.07
N ILE A 72 -0.54 4.56 -10.15
CA ILE A 72 -0.46 3.11 -10.30
C ILE A 72 -1.85 2.61 -10.61
N ALA A 73 -1.99 1.86 -11.69
CA ALA A 73 -3.20 1.12 -12.04
C ALA A 73 -2.86 -0.36 -12.11
N HIS A 74 -3.67 -1.23 -11.51
CA HIS A 74 -3.46 -2.67 -11.62
C HIS A 74 -4.70 -3.37 -12.15
N GLY A 75 -4.47 -4.32 -13.06
CA GLY A 75 -5.43 -5.33 -13.42
C GLY A 75 -5.25 -6.58 -12.56
N VAL A 76 -5.67 -7.73 -13.10
CA VAL A 76 -5.51 -9.03 -12.43
C VAL A 76 -4.01 -9.41 -12.34
N HIS A 77 -3.28 -9.33 -13.45
CA HIS A 77 -1.90 -9.81 -13.56
C HIS A 77 -0.88 -8.73 -13.94
N LYS A 78 -1.35 -7.50 -14.18
CA LYS A 78 -0.53 -6.42 -14.73
C LYS A 78 -0.61 -5.20 -13.83
N ILE A 79 0.53 -4.57 -13.59
CA ILE A 79 0.64 -3.27 -12.91
C ILE A 79 1.19 -2.28 -13.92
N TYR A 80 0.50 -1.17 -14.09
CA TYR A 80 0.86 -0.06 -14.96
C TYR A 80 1.21 1.13 -14.09
N ILE A 81 2.34 1.76 -14.40
CA ILE A 81 2.88 2.89 -13.65
C ILE A 81 2.91 4.07 -14.60
N TYR A 82 2.19 5.13 -14.25
CA TYR A 82 2.05 6.32 -15.06
C TYR A 82 2.57 7.57 -14.34
N LYS A 83 3.13 8.49 -15.12
CA LYS A 83 3.25 9.90 -14.74
C LYS A 83 1.96 10.61 -15.14
N LEU A 84 1.28 11.18 -14.15
CA LEU A 84 0.02 11.88 -14.31
C LEU A 84 0.24 13.38 -14.13
N TYR A 85 0.08 14.14 -15.21
CA TYR A 85 0.12 15.60 -15.22
C TYR A 85 -1.31 16.12 -15.22
N ILE A 86 -1.62 17.01 -14.29
CA ILE A 86 -2.93 17.66 -14.21
C ILE A 86 -2.70 19.15 -14.20
N ASN A 87 -3.13 19.82 -15.26
CA ASN A 87 -3.21 21.27 -15.25
C ASN A 87 -4.68 21.69 -15.08
N LEU A 88 -5.01 22.19 -13.88
CA LEU A 88 -6.37 22.60 -13.55
C LEU A 88 -6.77 23.92 -14.23
N THR A 89 -5.82 24.78 -14.61
CA THR A 89 -6.15 26.07 -15.25
C THR A 89 -6.62 25.87 -16.68
N ASN A 90 -6.03 24.91 -17.39
CA ASN A 90 -6.31 24.66 -18.81
C ASN A 90 -7.19 23.41 -19.00
N GLU A 91 -7.69 22.82 -17.91
CA GLU A 91 -8.43 21.54 -17.87
C GLU A 91 -7.76 20.38 -18.64
N LYS A 92 -6.45 20.46 -18.86
CA LYS A 92 -5.69 19.46 -19.62
C LYS A 92 -5.05 18.45 -18.69
N CYS A 93 -5.22 17.18 -19.02
CA CYS A 93 -4.58 16.08 -18.32
C CYS A 93 -3.77 15.21 -19.29
N LEU A 94 -2.56 14.84 -18.90
CA LEU A 94 -1.68 13.97 -19.66
C LEU A 94 -1.26 12.79 -18.79
N LEU A 95 -1.41 11.58 -19.34
CA LEU A 95 -1.01 10.33 -18.71
C LEU A 95 0.08 9.66 -19.55
N LYS A 96 1.31 9.60 -19.01
CA LYS A 96 2.45 8.98 -19.69
C LYS A 96 2.85 7.68 -19.01
N LEU A 97 2.82 6.56 -19.73
CA LEU A 97 3.28 5.27 -19.20
C LEU A 97 4.79 5.33 -18.90
N LEU A 98 5.16 4.89 -17.71
CA LEU A 98 6.55 4.83 -17.25
C LEU A 98 7.08 3.39 -17.27
N LYS A 99 6.37 2.46 -16.63
CA LYS A 99 6.73 1.03 -16.62
C LYS A 99 5.49 0.16 -16.50
N LYS A 100 5.66 -1.09 -16.89
CA LYS A 100 4.69 -2.16 -16.77
C LYS A 100 5.35 -3.36 -16.09
N TYR A 101 4.65 -3.96 -15.13
CA TYR A 101 5.07 -5.19 -14.46
C TYR A 101 3.98 -6.24 -14.60
N CYS A 102 4.39 -7.51 -14.69
CA CYS A 102 3.49 -8.65 -14.78
C CYS A 102 3.72 -9.60 -13.60
N THR A 103 2.65 -10.21 -13.10
CA THR A 103 2.68 -11.23 -12.04
C THR A 103 1.84 -12.43 -12.47
N ASN A 104 2.30 -13.63 -12.13
CA ASN A 104 1.54 -14.86 -12.37
C ASN A 104 0.42 -15.12 -11.34
N LYS A 105 0.28 -14.24 -10.35
CA LYS A 105 -0.78 -14.29 -9.33
C LYS A 105 -1.63 -13.03 -9.39
N TRP A 106 -2.89 -13.15 -8.98
CA TRP A 106 -3.83 -12.04 -9.03
C TRP A 106 -3.43 -10.97 -8.02
N ILE A 107 -3.46 -9.72 -8.46
CA ILE A 107 -3.13 -8.56 -7.64
C ILE A 107 -4.41 -8.07 -6.98
N LEU A 108 -4.44 -8.11 -5.64
CA LEU A 108 -5.58 -7.68 -4.86
C LEU A 108 -5.47 -6.21 -4.45
N LYS A 109 -4.27 -5.77 -4.08
CA LYS A 109 -4.03 -4.40 -3.63
C LYS A 109 -2.62 -3.95 -3.92
N THR A 110 -2.49 -2.71 -4.40
CA THR A 110 -1.23 -1.96 -4.41
C THR A 110 -1.34 -0.73 -3.51
N THR A 111 -0.26 -0.41 -2.80
CA THR A 111 -0.13 0.83 -2.03
C THR A 111 1.31 1.33 -2.06
N PHE A 112 1.49 2.66 -2.09
CA PHE A 112 2.79 3.25 -1.80
C PHE A 112 3.21 2.95 -0.37
N PHE A 113 4.51 2.71 -0.20
CA PHE A 113 5.12 2.45 1.10
C PHE A 113 5.11 3.71 1.99
N LEU A 114 5.43 4.86 1.42
CA LEU A 114 5.36 6.19 2.07
C LEU A 114 4.17 6.99 1.55
N LYS A 115 3.25 7.38 2.44
CA LYS A 115 2.12 8.24 2.09
C LYS A 115 2.48 9.71 2.28
N LYS A 116 1.64 10.59 1.70
CA LYS A 116 1.85 12.04 1.64
C LYS A 116 1.93 12.72 3.02
N GLU A 117 1.26 12.16 4.03
CA GLU A 117 1.35 12.64 5.43
C GLU A 117 2.74 12.38 6.03
N ASP A 118 3.38 11.28 5.66
CA ASP A 118 4.75 10.99 6.05
C ASP A 118 5.72 11.96 5.37
N ASP A 119 5.52 12.27 4.08
CA ASP A 119 6.35 13.26 3.36
C ASP A 119 6.33 14.65 4.04
N MET A 120 5.22 15.06 4.69
CA MET A 120 5.12 16.33 5.43
C MET A 120 5.75 16.27 6.83
N LEU A 121 5.63 15.15 7.53
CA LEU A 121 6.26 14.94 8.84
C LEU A 121 7.79 14.99 8.77
N PHE A 122 8.37 14.62 7.62
CA PHE A 122 9.83 14.65 7.40
C PHE A 122 10.33 15.89 6.65
N SER A 123 9.45 16.68 6.04
CA SER A 123 9.84 17.92 5.35
C SER A 123 9.88 19.16 6.25
N ASN A 124 9.40 19.08 7.50
CA ASN A 124 9.52 20.16 8.49
C ASN A 124 10.70 19.91 9.44
N PRO A 125 11.88 20.51 9.20
CA PRO A 125 12.77 20.82 10.30
C PRO A 125 12.16 22.02 11.06
N MET A 126 12.03 21.93 12.38
CA MET A 126 11.47 22.94 13.29
C MET A 126 9.94 23.16 13.31
N SER A 127 9.29 22.51 14.28
CA SER A 127 8.34 23.20 15.17
C SER A 127 8.56 22.74 16.61
N SER A 128 9.74 23.02 17.14
CA SER A 128 9.95 23.20 18.57
C SER A 128 10.70 24.51 18.70
N THR A 129 9.99 25.56 19.10
CA THR A 129 10.56 26.80 19.63
C THR A 129 11.48 26.43 20.78
N TYR A 130 12.77 26.35 20.50
CA TYR A 130 13.81 26.44 21.52
C TYR A 130 14.74 27.54 21.06
N GLU A 131 14.79 28.59 21.88
CA GLU A 131 15.65 29.73 21.71
C GLU A 131 17.10 29.29 21.51
N ARG A 132 17.75 30.02 20.61
CA ARG A 132 19.15 29.87 20.24
C ARG A 132 20.02 30.09 21.48
N HIS A 133 20.66 29.02 21.95
CA HIS A 133 22.01 29.15 22.48
C HIS A 133 22.99 28.48 21.51
N LYS A 134 23.82 29.31 20.88
CA LYS A 134 24.98 28.91 20.08
C LYS A 134 25.83 27.97 20.92
N ASN A 135 26.14 26.78 20.41
CA ASN A 135 27.38 26.03 20.66
C ASN A 135 27.50 24.84 19.68
N GLU A 136 28.50 24.93 18.80
CA GLU A 136 29.29 23.93 18.01
C GLU A 136 28.81 22.48 17.73
N LYS A 137 27.52 22.14 17.82
CA LYS A 137 27.00 20.80 17.45
C LYS A 137 26.25 20.72 16.11
N THR A 138 26.39 21.71 15.24
CA THR A 138 25.64 21.82 13.97
C THR A 138 26.11 20.83 12.90
N HIS A 139 27.40 20.48 12.82
CA HIS A 139 27.92 19.61 11.75
C HIS A 139 27.46 18.14 11.81
N ASN A 140 27.14 17.60 12.99
CA ASN A 140 26.64 16.22 13.11
C ASN A 140 25.14 16.11 12.82
N ILE A 141 24.37 17.15 13.14
CA ILE A 141 22.91 17.19 12.89
C ILE A 141 22.65 17.28 11.38
N ASP A 142 23.42 18.08 10.66
CA ASP A 142 23.27 18.22 9.19
C ASP A 142 23.67 16.95 8.44
N LYS A 143 24.66 16.20 8.93
CA LYS A 143 25.04 14.88 8.37
C LYS A 143 23.96 13.83 8.60
N ILE A 144 23.37 13.77 9.80
CA ILE A 144 22.29 12.82 10.14
C ILE A 144 21.04 13.12 9.30
N ASN A 145 20.65 14.39 9.19
CA ASN A 145 19.52 14.83 8.36
C ASN A 145 19.73 14.49 6.88
N ASN A 146 20.96 14.63 6.36
CA ASN A 146 21.28 14.27 4.98
C ASN A 146 21.22 12.76 4.69
N ILE A 147 21.58 11.92 5.66
CA ILE A 147 21.50 10.45 5.53
C ILE A 147 20.04 9.99 5.57
N GLU A 148 19.24 10.50 6.52
CA GLU A 148 17.81 10.20 6.61
C GLU A 148 17.05 10.63 5.34
N ASN A 149 17.39 11.80 4.77
CA ASN A 149 16.83 12.26 3.50
C ASN A 149 17.19 11.35 2.32
N LYS A 150 18.41 10.82 2.25
CA LYS A 150 18.83 9.89 1.19
C LYS A 150 18.08 8.56 1.27
N ASP A 151 17.87 8.01 2.46
CA ASP A 151 17.15 6.75 2.62
C ASP A 151 15.64 6.91 2.40
N LEU A 152 15.07 8.07 2.76
CA LEU A 152 13.69 8.43 2.43
C LEU A 152 13.47 8.50 0.91
N GLN A 153 14.42 9.12 0.19
CA GLN A 153 14.41 9.21 -1.28
C GLN A 153 14.36 7.81 -1.92
N LYS A 154 15.08 6.83 -1.35
CA LYS A 154 15.10 5.45 -1.84
C LYS A 154 13.76 4.73 -1.62
N ILE A 155 13.11 4.96 -0.47
CA ILE A 155 11.86 4.26 -0.12
C ILE A 155 10.64 4.88 -0.82
N LYS A 156 10.74 6.14 -1.26
CA LYS A 156 9.64 6.88 -1.91
C LYS A 156 9.00 6.15 -3.09
N ASN A 157 9.80 5.38 -3.82
CA ASN A 157 9.39 4.70 -5.05
C ASN A 157 8.98 3.24 -4.82
N ILE A 158 8.83 2.81 -3.57
CA ILE A 158 8.48 1.44 -3.23
C ILE A 158 6.96 1.30 -3.10
N LEU A 159 6.45 0.24 -3.72
CA LEU A 159 5.08 -0.22 -3.65
C LEU A 159 5.01 -1.52 -2.85
N ILE A 160 4.01 -1.67 -2.00
CA ILE A 160 3.61 -2.95 -1.42
C ILE A 160 2.48 -3.53 -2.27
N ILE A 161 2.64 -4.78 -2.68
CA ILE A 161 1.67 -5.51 -3.49
C ILE A 161 1.16 -6.69 -2.67
N SER A 162 -0.16 -6.79 -2.53
CA SER A 162 -0.83 -7.99 -2.00
C SER A 162 -1.38 -8.84 -3.13
N LEU A 163 -1.06 -10.13 -3.08
CA LEU A 163 -1.44 -11.12 -4.07
C LEU A 163 -2.49 -12.10 -3.52
N SER A 164 -3.29 -12.69 -4.42
CA SER A 164 -4.34 -13.64 -4.08
C SER A 164 -3.85 -14.90 -3.40
N ASN A 165 -2.62 -15.33 -3.66
CA ASN A 165 -2.05 -16.48 -2.96
C ASN A 165 -1.54 -16.13 -1.56
N GLY A 166 -2.04 -15.09 -0.89
CA GLY A 166 -1.60 -14.68 0.45
C GLY A 166 -0.12 -14.28 0.51
N SER A 167 0.42 -13.70 -0.56
CA SER A 167 1.80 -13.19 -0.57
C SER A 167 1.83 -11.67 -0.59
N ILE A 168 2.80 -11.08 0.10
CA ILE A 168 3.14 -9.67 0.00
C ILE A 168 4.51 -9.54 -0.67
N LEU A 169 4.59 -8.69 -1.70
CA LEU A 169 5.80 -8.35 -2.41
C LEU A 169 6.09 -6.86 -2.28
N LEU A 170 7.36 -6.50 -2.37
CA LEU A 170 7.77 -5.11 -2.54
C LEU A 170 8.23 -4.89 -3.99
N LEU A 171 7.84 -3.76 -4.57
CA LEU A 171 8.19 -3.37 -5.93
C LEU A 171 8.76 -1.95 -5.89
N ASP A 172 10.02 -1.80 -6.23
CA ASP A 172 10.59 -0.48 -6.54
C ASP A 172 10.22 -0.16 -8.00
N ILE A 173 9.61 1.01 -8.22
CA ILE A 173 9.16 1.47 -9.55
C ILE A 173 10.30 1.43 -10.58
N TYR A 174 11.54 1.66 -10.17
CA TYR A 174 12.69 1.72 -11.07
C TYR A 174 13.53 0.45 -11.02
N LYS A 175 13.74 -0.14 -9.84
CA LYS A 175 14.59 -1.33 -9.68
C LYS A 175 13.87 -2.67 -9.92
N GLY A 176 12.54 -2.70 -9.85
CA GLY A 176 11.75 -3.93 -9.99
C GLY A 176 11.39 -4.61 -8.67
N ILE A 177 10.97 -5.87 -8.76
CA ILE A 177 10.44 -6.64 -7.63
C ILE A 177 11.58 -7.06 -6.70
N SER A 178 11.39 -6.90 -5.38
CA SER A 178 12.37 -7.32 -4.37
C SER A 178 12.54 -8.84 -4.32
N SER A 179 13.72 -9.31 -3.90
CA SER A 179 13.95 -10.73 -3.57
C SER A 179 13.17 -11.18 -2.32
N LEU A 180 12.77 -10.23 -1.47
CA LEU A 180 11.98 -10.48 -0.27
C LEU A 180 10.50 -10.69 -0.60
N LYS A 181 9.94 -11.74 0.00
CA LYS A 181 8.52 -12.08 -0.06
C LYS A 181 8.02 -12.46 1.31
N TYR A 182 6.88 -11.90 1.71
CA TYR A 182 6.16 -12.38 2.88
C TYR A 182 5.03 -13.30 2.45
N LYS A 183 4.83 -14.41 3.14
CA LYS A 183 3.84 -15.43 2.78
C LYS A 183 2.97 -15.77 3.99
N PHE A 184 1.66 -15.66 3.84
CA PHE A 184 0.71 -16.03 4.87
C PHE A 184 0.59 -17.55 4.97
N ILE A 185 0.78 -18.08 6.18
CA ILE A 185 0.73 -19.52 6.46
C ILE A 185 -0.72 -20.00 6.27
N GLY A 186 -0.90 -21.13 5.58
CA GLY A 186 -2.21 -21.75 5.35
C GLY A 186 -3.10 -21.02 4.35
N ILE A 187 -2.60 -19.95 3.69
CA ILE A 187 -3.38 -19.18 2.72
C ILE A 187 -2.98 -19.54 1.30
N HIS A 188 -3.95 -20.11 0.58
CA HIS A 188 -3.83 -20.48 -0.82
C HIS A 188 -4.60 -19.52 -1.74
N LEU A 189 -5.71 -18.95 -1.25
CA LEU A 189 -6.53 -18.00 -1.98
C LEU A 189 -7.16 -16.94 -1.06
N LEU A 190 -6.98 -15.68 -1.45
CA LEU A 190 -7.64 -14.49 -0.94
C LEU A 190 -8.42 -13.86 -2.09
N TYR A 191 -9.60 -13.35 -1.78
CA TYR A 191 -10.47 -12.70 -2.76
C TYR A 191 -10.33 -11.17 -2.71
N SER A 192 -10.02 -10.63 -1.53
CA SER A 192 -9.80 -9.20 -1.34
C SER A 192 -8.74 -8.95 -0.27
N SER A 193 -8.08 -7.79 -0.35
CA SER A 193 -7.15 -7.37 0.69
C SER A 193 -7.03 -5.85 0.79
N ASP A 194 -6.61 -5.40 1.97
CA ASP A 194 -6.19 -4.03 2.19
C ASP A 194 -4.94 -3.99 3.07
N ILE A 195 -4.14 -2.94 2.87
CA ILE A 195 -2.86 -2.78 3.56
C ILE A 195 -2.87 -1.43 4.27
N PHE A 196 -2.52 -1.45 5.55
CA PHE A 196 -2.26 -0.27 6.33
C PHE A 196 -0.81 -0.29 6.84
N ILE A 197 -0.13 0.84 6.68
CA ILE A 197 1.27 1.01 7.06
C ILE A 197 1.29 2.01 8.20
N LYS A 198 1.80 1.59 9.36
CA LYS A 198 2.03 2.48 10.50
C LYS A 198 3.53 2.77 10.60
N HIS A 199 3.88 4.03 10.44
CA HIS A 199 5.24 4.51 10.65
C HIS A 199 5.63 4.45 12.14
N GLN A 200 6.83 3.93 12.42
CA GLN A 200 7.50 4.03 13.73
C GLN A 200 8.95 4.53 13.52
N LYS A 201 9.59 5.02 14.58
CA LYS A 201 10.94 5.63 14.50
C LYS A 201 11.94 4.76 13.72
N LYS A 202 12.06 3.47 14.06
CA LYS A 202 13.06 2.53 13.51
C LYS A 202 12.51 1.54 12.46
N CYS A 203 11.19 1.35 12.40
CA CYS A 203 10.56 0.34 11.55
C CYS A 203 9.17 0.77 11.07
N TYR A 204 8.64 0.05 10.10
CA TYR A 204 7.28 0.17 9.63
C TYR A 204 6.51 -1.06 10.08
N ASN A 205 5.37 -0.84 10.75
CA ASN A 205 4.45 -1.92 11.07
C ASN A 205 3.43 -2.01 9.94
N ILE A 206 3.43 -3.14 9.24
CA ILE A 206 2.50 -3.43 8.16
C ILE A 206 1.37 -4.25 8.74
N TYR A 207 0.15 -3.79 8.54
CA TYR A 207 -1.08 -4.51 8.83
C TYR A 207 -1.73 -4.87 7.50
N VAL A 208 -2.14 -6.13 7.38
CA VAL A 208 -2.87 -6.62 6.22
C VAL A 208 -4.17 -7.24 6.70
N VAL A 209 -5.26 -6.89 6.05
CA VAL A 209 -6.54 -7.56 6.21
C VAL A 209 -6.89 -8.25 4.89
N GLY A 210 -7.36 -9.48 4.96
CA GLY A 210 -7.74 -10.27 3.80
C GLY A 210 -9.12 -10.88 3.97
N GLY A 211 -9.95 -10.73 2.93
CA GLY A 211 -11.21 -11.43 2.79
C GLY A 211 -10.99 -12.77 2.09
N THR A 212 -11.50 -13.84 2.68
CA THR A 212 -11.38 -15.19 2.12
C THR A 212 -12.65 -15.59 1.35
N PRO A 213 -12.58 -16.60 0.47
CA PRO A 213 -13.78 -17.25 -0.06
C PRO A 213 -14.54 -18.05 0.99
N PHE A 214 -13.90 -18.39 2.12
CA PHE A 214 -14.45 -19.16 3.22
C PHE A 214 -15.00 -18.25 4.32
N ASN A 215 -15.78 -17.22 3.95
CA ASN A 215 -16.53 -16.32 4.84
C ASN A 215 -15.81 -15.67 6.04
N LYS A 216 -14.48 -15.73 6.05
CA LYS A 216 -13.62 -15.25 7.13
C LYS A 216 -12.83 -14.02 6.71
N ILE A 217 -12.60 -13.15 7.67
CA ILE A 217 -11.66 -12.04 7.52
C ILE A 217 -10.46 -12.33 8.40
N LEU A 218 -9.27 -12.32 7.81
CA LEU A 218 -8.03 -12.64 8.51
C LEU A 218 -7.13 -11.42 8.56
N LEU A 219 -6.45 -11.24 9.70
CA LEU A 219 -5.54 -10.13 9.92
C LEU A 219 -4.11 -10.62 10.16
N TRP A 220 -3.17 -9.97 9.49
CA TRP A 220 -1.73 -10.20 9.63
C TRP A 220 -1.02 -8.92 10.04
N SER A 221 0.07 -9.06 10.78
CA SER A 221 0.97 -7.96 11.06
C SER A 221 2.42 -8.40 11.04
N PHE A 222 3.29 -7.53 10.55
CA PHE A 222 4.73 -7.76 10.53
C PHE A 222 5.47 -6.42 10.51
N LYS A 223 6.76 -6.46 10.86
CA LYS A 223 7.61 -5.28 10.91
C LYS A 223 8.66 -5.32 9.81
N ILE A 224 8.94 -4.17 9.22
CA ILE A 224 10.06 -3.99 8.30
C ILE A 224 10.95 -2.89 8.86
N ASN A 225 12.21 -3.22 9.17
CA ASN A 225 13.16 -2.22 9.64
C ASN A 225 13.56 -1.30 8.50
N LYS A 226 13.71 0.00 8.78
CA LYS A 226 14.09 1.00 7.77
C LYS A 226 15.41 0.66 7.06
N LYS A 227 16.40 0.19 7.83
CA LYS A 227 17.73 -0.19 7.35
C LYS A 227 17.70 -1.40 6.40
N ASP A 228 16.74 -2.31 6.61
CA ASP A 228 16.69 -3.58 5.87
C ASP A 228 15.96 -3.43 4.53
N ILE A 229 15.08 -2.43 4.37
CA ILE A 229 14.26 -2.26 3.16
C ILE A 229 15.13 -2.28 1.91
N THR A 230 16.19 -1.49 1.87
CA THR A 230 17.03 -1.37 0.67
C THR A 230 17.94 -2.58 0.43
N LYS A 231 18.20 -3.42 1.46
CA LYS A 231 19.07 -4.60 1.35
C LYS A 231 18.56 -5.59 0.31
N TYR A 232 17.25 -5.72 0.17
CA TYR A 232 16.62 -6.71 -0.72
C TYR A 232 16.57 -6.30 -2.20
N TRP A 233 17.06 -5.11 -2.53
CA TRP A 233 17.36 -4.69 -3.92
C TRP A 233 18.86 -4.52 -4.17
N CYS A 234 19.66 -4.38 -3.12
CA CYS A 234 21.11 -4.14 -3.21
C CYS A 234 21.89 -5.46 -3.20
N ALA A 235 21.87 -6.18 -4.33
CA ALA A 235 22.88 -7.18 -4.70
C ALA A 235 22.70 -7.60 -6.18
N GLN A 236 22.91 -6.66 -7.12
CA GLN A 236 23.11 -6.98 -8.55
C GLN A 236 24.44 -6.43 -9.10
N THR A 237 25.22 -5.78 -8.24
CA THR A 237 26.53 -5.22 -8.57
C THR A 237 27.54 -5.73 -7.55
N ASN A 238 27.91 -7.00 -7.66
CA ASN A 238 29.26 -7.46 -7.37
C ASN A 238 29.55 -8.54 -8.41
N LYS A 239 30.29 -8.15 -9.45
CA LYS A 239 31.02 -9.07 -10.32
C LYS A 239 31.96 -9.85 -9.40
N ASN A 240 31.57 -11.08 -9.06
CA ASN A 240 32.40 -12.25 -8.79
C ASN A 240 31.52 -13.36 -8.20
N ASN A 241 31.08 -14.23 -9.11
CA ASN A 241 30.77 -15.66 -8.93
C ASN A 241 30.25 -16.12 -7.56
N ASN A 242 28.97 -15.87 -7.31
CA ASN A 242 27.96 -16.89 -6.94
C ASN A 242 26.68 -16.15 -6.56
N ILE A 243 25.83 -15.90 -7.56
CA ILE A 243 24.54 -15.22 -7.38
C ILE A 243 23.61 -16.20 -6.66
N ASN A 244 23.62 -16.18 -5.33
CA ASN A 244 22.53 -16.76 -4.55
C ASN A 244 21.28 -15.89 -4.72
N ASN A 245 20.58 -16.10 -5.84
CA ASN A 245 19.25 -15.58 -6.17
C ASN A 245 18.14 -16.16 -5.25
N ASN A 246 18.46 -16.47 -4.00
CA ASN A 246 17.54 -17.13 -3.10
C ASN A 246 16.48 -16.10 -2.67
N LYS A 247 15.28 -16.25 -3.25
CA LYS A 247 14.08 -15.53 -2.81
C LYS A 247 13.88 -15.80 -1.32
N ILE A 248 13.96 -14.75 -0.51
CA ILE A 248 13.77 -14.87 0.94
C ILE A 248 12.26 -14.86 1.19
N ILE A 249 11.74 -15.97 1.73
CA ILE A 249 10.33 -16.11 2.07
C ILE A 249 10.18 -16.06 3.59
N ILE A 250 9.50 -15.04 4.09
CA ILE A 250 9.17 -14.91 5.51
C ILE A 250 7.73 -15.38 5.73
N PRO A 251 7.51 -16.50 6.46
CA PRO A 251 6.17 -16.97 6.78
C PRO A 251 5.54 -16.09 7.87
N ILE A 252 4.25 -15.75 7.71
CA ILE A 252 3.49 -14.93 8.66
C ILE A 252 2.21 -15.67 9.05
N LYS A 253 1.98 -15.82 10.36
CA LYS A 253 0.72 -16.31 10.91
C LYS A 253 -0.28 -15.17 11.07
N HIS A 254 -1.56 -15.42 10.83
CA HIS A 254 -2.60 -14.46 11.20
C HIS A 254 -2.64 -14.33 12.73
N PHE A 255 -2.98 -13.14 13.23
CA PHE A 255 -3.11 -12.90 14.67
C PHE A 255 -4.56 -12.77 15.12
N GLU A 256 -5.48 -12.58 14.18
CA GLU A 256 -6.91 -12.38 14.45
C GLU A 256 -7.72 -12.87 13.25
N GLU A 257 -8.88 -13.44 13.57
CA GLU A 257 -9.88 -13.95 12.62
C GLU A 257 -11.24 -13.36 13.03
N LEU A 258 -11.98 -12.81 12.06
CA LEU A 258 -13.32 -12.32 12.26
C LEU A 258 -14.29 -13.21 11.47
N CYS A 259 -15.27 -13.75 12.19
CA CYS A 259 -16.32 -14.62 11.68
C CYS A 259 -17.67 -13.92 11.82
N GLY A 260 -18.55 -14.08 10.82
CA GLY A 260 -19.90 -13.54 10.87
C GLY A 260 -20.54 -13.39 9.49
N HIS A 261 -19.72 -13.27 8.44
CA HIS A 261 -20.23 -13.44 7.07
C HIS A 261 -20.63 -14.88 6.79
N ARG A 262 -21.59 -15.02 5.86
CA ARG A 262 -22.06 -16.32 5.38
C ARG A 262 -21.58 -16.65 3.97
N GLY A 263 -21.03 -15.67 3.25
CA GLY A 263 -20.56 -15.82 1.87
C GLY A 263 -19.12 -15.34 1.65
N ILE A 264 -18.69 -15.33 0.38
CA ILE A 264 -17.37 -14.86 -0.04
C ILE A 264 -17.19 -13.39 0.33
N ILE A 265 -15.99 -13.00 0.79
CA ILE A 265 -15.70 -11.60 1.12
C ILE A 265 -15.15 -10.85 -0.10
N PHE A 266 -16.02 -10.12 -0.81
CA PHE A 266 -15.68 -9.39 -2.02
C PHE A 266 -14.75 -8.21 -1.81
N LYS A 267 -14.84 -7.52 -0.67
CA LYS A 267 -13.95 -6.39 -0.37
C LYS A 267 -13.79 -6.22 1.13
N VAL A 268 -12.56 -5.92 1.54
CA VAL A 268 -12.20 -5.51 2.91
C VAL A 268 -11.43 -4.20 2.86
N LYS A 269 -11.63 -3.32 3.84
CA LYS A 269 -10.92 -2.04 3.98
C LYS A 269 -10.64 -1.68 5.43
N PHE A 270 -9.46 -1.13 5.68
CA PHE A 270 -9.19 -0.46 6.95
C PHE A 270 -9.82 0.94 6.96
N PHE A 271 -10.29 1.37 8.14
CA PHE A 271 -10.80 2.71 8.37
C PHE A 271 -10.32 3.26 9.72
N LYS A 272 -10.17 4.59 9.81
CA LYS A 272 -9.63 5.34 10.98
C LYS A 272 -8.41 4.65 11.63
N SER A 273 -7.30 4.56 10.89
CA SER A 273 -6.02 4.01 11.38
C SER A 273 -6.11 2.58 11.95
N THR A 274 -6.91 1.72 11.31
CA THR A 274 -7.21 0.32 11.69
C THR A 274 -8.14 0.15 12.89
N LYS A 275 -8.78 1.22 13.39
CA LYS A 275 -9.81 1.14 14.44
C LYS A 275 -11.05 0.39 13.96
N TYR A 276 -11.40 0.55 12.69
CA TYR A 276 -12.50 -0.16 12.06
C TYR A 276 -12.02 -0.93 10.83
N ILE A 277 -12.71 -2.03 10.55
CA ILE A 277 -12.60 -2.76 9.30
C ILE A 277 -13.99 -2.76 8.67
N CYS A 278 -14.09 -2.46 7.39
CA CYS A 278 -15.33 -2.60 6.64
C CYS A 278 -15.21 -3.77 5.69
N SER A 279 -16.25 -4.59 5.59
CA SER A 279 -16.32 -5.70 4.64
C SER A 279 -17.66 -5.71 3.92
N VAL A 280 -17.65 -6.24 2.71
CA VAL A 280 -18.86 -6.56 1.93
C VAL A 280 -18.71 -7.97 1.37
N SER A 281 -19.82 -8.70 1.32
CA SER A 281 -19.83 -10.12 0.99
C SER A 281 -20.98 -10.48 0.07
N ASP A 282 -20.89 -11.69 -0.48
CA ASP A 282 -21.93 -12.36 -1.26
C ASP A 282 -23.20 -12.67 -0.44
N ASP A 283 -23.12 -12.61 0.89
CA ASP A 283 -24.30 -12.68 1.76
C ASP A 283 -25.21 -11.44 1.69
N ARG A 284 -24.94 -10.51 0.76
CA ARG A 284 -25.66 -9.25 0.52
C ARG A 284 -25.55 -8.25 1.67
N GLU A 285 -24.63 -8.47 2.62
CA GLU A 285 -24.41 -7.57 3.74
C GLU A 285 -23.06 -6.85 3.68
N GLY A 286 -23.09 -5.58 4.11
CA GLY A 286 -21.90 -4.82 4.49
C GLY A 286 -21.77 -4.81 6.01
N ARG A 287 -20.59 -5.15 6.53
CA ARG A 287 -20.32 -5.13 7.97
C ARG A 287 -19.21 -4.15 8.32
N VAL A 288 -19.35 -3.51 9.48
CA VAL A 288 -18.32 -2.67 10.09
C VAL A 288 -17.89 -3.32 11.40
N TRP A 289 -16.64 -3.76 11.44
CA TRP A 289 -16.03 -4.41 12.57
C TRP A 289 -15.31 -3.37 13.41
N TYR A 290 -15.59 -3.36 14.70
CA TYR A 290 -14.83 -2.55 15.64
C TYR A 290 -13.68 -3.37 16.22
N ARG A 291 -12.44 -2.89 16.04
CA ARG A 291 -11.27 -3.54 16.62
C ARG A 291 -11.05 -2.98 18.03
N MET A 292 -11.41 -3.76 19.04
CA MET A 292 -11.03 -3.45 20.41
C MET A 292 -9.50 -3.50 20.51
N LYS A 293 -8.86 -2.36 20.78
CA LYS A 293 -7.42 -2.33 21.10
C LYS A 293 -7.22 -3.00 22.44
N ASN A 294 -7.14 -4.32 22.45
CA ASN A 294 -6.79 -5.03 23.66
C ASN A 294 -5.26 -5.16 23.71
N GLU A 295 -4.58 -4.05 24.03
CA GLU A 295 -3.11 -3.99 24.14
C GLU A 295 -2.59 -5.04 25.14
N GLU A 296 -3.37 -5.38 26.17
CA GLU A 296 -3.08 -6.46 27.10
C GLU A 296 -3.16 -7.85 26.47
N TYR A 297 -4.16 -8.09 25.62
CA TYR A 297 -4.26 -9.37 24.90
C TYR A 297 -3.06 -9.55 23.96
N ILE A 298 -2.70 -8.53 23.17
CA ILE A 298 -1.54 -8.58 22.26
C ILE A 298 -0.23 -8.78 23.04
N LYS A 299 -0.06 -8.15 24.20
CA LYS A 299 1.09 -8.38 25.10
C LYS A 299 1.09 -9.81 25.66
N LYS A 300 -0.05 -10.32 26.15
CA LYS A 300 -0.19 -11.69 26.68
C LYS A 300 0.06 -12.76 25.63
N THR A 301 -0.43 -12.60 24.39
CA THR A 301 -0.22 -13.58 23.31
C THR A 301 1.23 -13.62 22.87
N ASN A 302 1.89 -12.46 22.73
CA ASN A 302 3.31 -12.41 22.38
C ASN A 302 4.23 -12.94 23.50
N LYS A 303 3.88 -12.70 24.77
CA LYS A 303 4.59 -13.25 25.93
C LYS A 303 4.49 -14.78 25.99
N ARG A 304 3.29 -15.34 25.78
CA ARG A 304 3.07 -16.80 25.69
C ARG A 304 3.82 -17.46 24.54
N ILE A 305 3.98 -16.79 23.40
CA ILE A 305 4.78 -17.29 22.27
C ILE A 305 6.29 -17.30 22.61
N LEU A 306 6.78 -16.28 23.34
CA LEU A 306 8.16 -16.22 23.81
C LEU A 306 8.46 -17.30 24.86
N GLU A 307 7.52 -17.53 25.78
CA GLU A 307 7.62 -18.56 26.84
C GLU A 307 7.58 -19.97 26.25
N LYS A 308 6.72 -20.22 25.24
CA LYS A 308 6.74 -21.49 24.52
C LYS A 308 8.06 -21.72 23.79
N LYS A 309 8.65 -20.69 23.16
CA LYS A 309 9.99 -20.80 22.56
C LYS A 309 11.08 -21.15 23.58
N LYS A 310 11.04 -20.58 24.78
CA LYS A 310 11.99 -20.93 25.85
C LYS A 310 11.84 -22.36 26.34
N LYS A 311 10.60 -22.86 26.46
CA LYS A 311 10.32 -24.26 26.85
C LYS A 311 10.77 -25.30 25.84
N TYR A 312 10.79 -24.97 24.55
CA TYR A 312 11.32 -25.86 23.51
C TYR A 312 12.85 -25.87 23.46
N ILE A 313 13.51 -24.78 23.88
CA ILE A 313 14.99 -24.67 23.93
C ILE A 313 15.55 -25.28 25.22
N SER A 314 14.73 -25.47 26.26
CA SER A 314 15.14 -26.09 27.54
C SER A 314 14.89 -27.59 27.62
N ASN A 315 14.30 -28.19 26.58
CA ASN A 315 13.95 -29.62 26.52
C ASN A 315 14.66 -30.35 25.35
N GLU A 316 15.67 -29.72 24.76
CA GLU A 316 16.74 -30.36 23.96
C GLU A 316 18.04 -30.30 24.77
#